data_AF-A0A7C6H4R3-F1
#
_entry.id   AF-A0A7C6H4R3-F1
#
_cell.length_a   1.000
_cell.length_b   1.000
_cell.length_c   1.000
_cell.angle_alpha   90.00
_cell.angle_beta   90.00
_cell.angle_gamma   90.00
#
_symmetry.space_group_name_H-M   'P 1'
#
loop_
_entity.id
_entity.type
_entity.pdbx_description
1 polymer ?
#
loop_
_entity_poly.entity_id
_entity_poly.type
_entity_poly.pdbx_seq_one_letter_code
_entity_poly.pdbx_strand_id
1 'polypeptide(L)'
;MKIAILGAAGVRTPQLVRRLLRSTERLGLKEIALMDIAGTKLELMKNVIDDIAPEHHGVTLSATTDVREACAYSAFVIFTMRVGDIAARIIDEQVPLRYNVLGQETTGPGGFAMALRTIPVVLEYVDIIKEVAPQAWVVNLTNPSGIITQAVTDRGFGRIVGICDGPTELLKATAQAVGREVNELWFDYYGINHLGWVGGVQYKGEELLPSILQDDEALEKVATHSVEPDLIKAVGLLPNEYLIFFYKHQSVVQNIQRAQITRSQQIDSLNQELFSQLAEIADGKSEERPRDAYFRYLRKRSGSYFQVERQGELNREERPAELSDAALLEPEGYSEIAVQVLEALLGLSPQVIPINVRNNGALPCLDADDVVEVQSLVDSNGVHPFTVKVEVPPHARTLLQRVKGYERLTIEAVRQGSYSLALQALSCHPLVPDLATAKAILDAYLAEHGDYMPELR
;
A
#
# COMPACT_ATOMS: atom_id res chain seq x y z
N MET A 1 -24.83 -2.47 -8.13
CA MET A 1 -23.63 -2.82 -8.90
C MET A 1 -22.92 -4.02 -8.27
N LYS A 2 -22.00 -4.64 -9.01
CA LYS A 2 -21.09 -5.69 -8.52
C LYS A 2 -19.69 -5.11 -8.33
N ILE A 3 -19.02 -5.52 -7.25
CA ILE A 3 -17.60 -5.22 -6.99
C ILE A 3 -16.84 -6.54 -6.89
N ALA A 4 -15.73 -6.69 -7.62
CA ALA A 4 -14.81 -7.81 -7.45
C ALA A 4 -13.62 -7.41 -6.58
N ILE A 5 -13.18 -8.29 -5.68
CA ILE A 5 -11.96 -8.12 -4.88
C ILE A 5 -11.00 -9.26 -5.25
N LEU A 6 -9.88 -8.93 -5.88
CA LEU A 6 -8.87 -9.91 -6.30
C LEU A 6 -7.72 -9.96 -5.28
N GLY A 7 -7.42 -11.15 -4.76
CA GLY A 7 -6.56 -11.32 -3.59
C GLY A 7 -7.34 -11.29 -2.28
N ALA A 8 -8.59 -11.78 -2.30
CA ALA A 8 -9.53 -11.68 -1.19
C ALA A 8 -9.21 -12.59 0.00
N ALA A 9 -8.26 -13.54 -0.11
CA ALA A 9 -7.82 -14.33 1.04
C ALA A 9 -6.84 -13.58 1.96
N GLY A 10 -6.59 -12.30 1.70
CA GLY A 10 -5.79 -11.43 2.55
C GLY A 10 -6.46 -11.17 3.91
N VAL A 11 -5.65 -11.10 4.96
CA VAL A 11 -6.07 -10.79 6.35
C VAL A 11 -6.69 -9.40 6.53
N ARG A 12 -6.71 -8.56 5.48
CA ARG A 12 -7.30 -7.23 5.48
C ARG A 12 -8.68 -7.18 4.83
N THR A 13 -9.00 -8.17 4.00
CA THR A 13 -10.28 -8.27 3.29
C THR A 13 -11.49 -8.12 4.21
N PRO A 14 -11.52 -8.68 5.44
CA PRO A 14 -12.68 -8.51 6.31
C PRO A 14 -13.01 -7.05 6.65
N GLN A 15 -11.99 -6.21 6.90
CA GLN A 15 -12.21 -4.77 7.17
C GLN A 15 -12.76 -4.04 5.94
N LEU A 16 -12.20 -4.32 4.75
CA LEU A 16 -12.64 -3.74 3.49
C LEU A 16 -14.09 -4.13 3.16
N VAL A 17 -14.43 -5.42 3.23
CA VAL A 17 -15.78 -5.93 2.94
C VAL A 17 -16.80 -5.34 3.91
N ARG A 18 -16.48 -5.31 5.21
CA ARG A 18 -17.36 -4.67 6.21
C ARG A 18 -17.59 -3.19 5.89
N ARG A 19 -16.57 -2.46 5.46
CA ARG A 19 -16.71 -1.04 5.08
C ARG A 19 -17.56 -0.85 3.83
N LEU A 20 -17.43 -1.73 2.83
CA LEU A 20 -18.29 -1.75 1.64
C LEU A 20 -19.75 -2.04 1.99
N LEU A 21 -20.00 -3.04 2.84
CA LEU A 21 -21.35 -3.40 3.30
C LEU A 21 -22.04 -2.26 4.04
N ARG A 22 -21.30 -1.47 4.84
CA ARG A 22 -21.81 -0.23 5.47
C ARG A 22 -22.16 0.88 4.48
N SER A 23 -21.61 0.83 3.26
CA SER A 23 -21.91 1.77 2.17
C SER A 23 -22.91 1.23 1.14
N THR A 24 -23.56 0.08 1.41
CA THR A 24 -24.40 -0.65 0.44
C THR A 24 -25.44 0.22 -0.24
N GLU A 25 -26.26 0.96 0.53
CA GLU A 25 -27.34 1.78 -0.03
C GLU A 25 -26.81 2.89 -0.92
N ARG A 26 -25.77 3.61 -0.46
CA ARG A 26 -25.14 4.71 -1.21
C ARG A 26 -24.54 4.21 -2.52
N LEU A 27 -23.84 3.08 -2.46
CA LEU A 27 -23.19 2.45 -3.61
C LEU A 27 -24.17 1.71 -4.53
N GLY A 28 -25.42 1.51 -4.11
CA GLY A 28 -26.36 0.61 -4.78
C GLY A 28 -25.77 -0.79 -4.96
N LEU A 29 -24.97 -1.26 -3.98
CA LEU A 29 -24.21 -2.51 -4.04
C LEU A 29 -25.18 -3.71 -4.00
N LYS A 30 -24.96 -4.69 -4.89
CA LYS A 30 -25.79 -5.91 -4.98
C LYS A 30 -24.97 -7.18 -4.81
N GLU A 31 -23.71 -7.15 -5.21
CA GLU A 31 -22.81 -8.31 -5.12
C GLU A 31 -21.39 -7.86 -4.81
N ILE A 32 -20.72 -8.59 -3.92
CA ILE A 32 -19.27 -8.56 -3.74
C ILE A 32 -18.75 -9.95 -4.11
N ALA A 33 -17.89 -10.02 -5.13
CA ALA A 33 -17.21 -11.24 -5.52
C ALA A 33 -15.79 -11.27 -4.95
N LEU A 34 -15.56 -12.20 -4.02
CA LEU A 34 -14.25 -12.47 -3.44
C LEU A 34 -13.50 -13.47 -4.31
N MET A 35 -12.31 -13.10 -4.78
CA MET A 35 -11.48 -13.97 -5.60
C MET A 35 -10.09 -14.13 -5.02
N ASP A 36 -9.66 -15.37 -4.89
CA ASP A 36 -8.28 -15.73 -4.56
C ASP A 36 -7.95 -17.12 -5.10
N ILE A 37 -6.69 -17.38 -5.41
CA ILE A 37 -6.23 -18.71 -5.83
C ILE A 37 -6.14 -19.69 -4.65
N ALA A 38 -5.99 -19.17 -3.43
CA ALA A 38 -5.92 -19.96 -2.20
C ALA A 38 -7.32 -20.28 -1.66
N GLY A 39 -8.06 -21.17 -2.34
CA GLY A 39 -9.47 -21.47 -2.03
C GLY A 39 -9.77 -21.79 -0.56
N THR A 40 -8.94 -22.61 0.10
CA THR A 40 -9.12 -22.90 1.53
C THR A 40 -8.98 -21.65 2.41
N LYS A 41 -7.99 -20.79 2.12
CA LYS A 41 -7.75 -19.54 2.86
C LYS A 41 -8.89 -18.55 2.62
N LEU A 42 -9.41 -18.52 1.40
CA LEU A 42 -10.55 -17.70 1.01
C LEU A 42 -11.81 -18.06 1.80
N GLU A 43 -12.14 -19.35 1.92
CA GLU A 43 -13.28 -19.82 2.72
C GLU A 43 -13.13 -19.45 4.21
N LEU A 44 -11.93 -19.58 4.78
CA LEU A 44 -11.69 -19.16 6.17
C LEU A 44 -11.89 -17.65 6.35
N MET A 45 -11.43 -16.83 5.41
CA MET A 45 -11.67 -15.38 5.46
C MET A 45 -13.14 -15.02 5.26
N LYS A 46 -13.86 -15.75 4.40
CA LYS A 46 -15.30 -15.59 4.23
C LYS A 46 -16.05 -15.87 5.55
N ASN A 47 -15.68 -16.93 6.27
CA ASN A 47 -16.26 -17.23 7.58
C ASN A 47 -16.03 -16.08 8.60
N VAL A 48 -14.85 -15.45 8.57
CA VAL A 48 -14.59 -14.25 9.38
C VAL A 48 -15.50 -13.10 8.96
N ILE A 49 -15.65 -12.84 7.65
CA ILE A 49 -16.51 -11.79 7.11
C ILE A 49 -17.96 -11.97 7.57
N ASP A 50 -18.52 -13.17 7.41
CA ASP A 50 -19.90 -13.49 7.77
C ASP A 50 -20.15 -13.30 9.28
N ASP A 51 -19.14 -13.50 10.13
CA ASP A 51 -19.23 -13.33 11.59
C ASP A 51 -19.08 -11.86 12.05
N ILE A 52 -18.23 -11.06 11.39
CA ILE A 52 -18.04 -9.63 11.73
C ILE A 52 -19.06 -8.68 11.09
N ALA A 53 -19.71 -9.12 10.01
CA ALA A 53 -20.68 -8.35 9.24
C ALA A 53 -21.90 -9.22 8.87
N PRO A 54 -22.67 -9.72 9.86
CA PRO A 54 -23.79 -10.64 9.62
C PRO A 54 -24.93 -9.99 8.82
N GLU A 55 -25.02 -8.66 8.86
CA GLU A 55 -25.98 -7.89 8.08
C GLU A 55 -25.39 -7.58 6.70
N HIS A 56 -25.64 -8.45 5.73
CA HIS A 56 -25.23 -8.23 4.34
C HIS A 56 -26.08 -7.19 3.61
N HIS A 57 -27.12 -6.61 4.23
CA HIS A 57 -27.99 -5.58 3.63
C HIS A 57 -28.57 -5.96 2.25
N GLY A 58 -28.81 -7.25 2.01
CA GLY A 58 -29.29 -7.76 0.72
C GLY A 58 -28.21 -7.91 -0.36
N VAL A 59 -26.93 -7.70 -0.02
CA VAL A 59 -25.77 -7.94 -0.90
C VAL A 59 -25.42 -9.42 -0.93
N THR A 60 -25.24 -9.98 -2.11
CA THR A 60 -24.69 -11.34 -2.29
C THR A 60 -23.17 -11.30 -2.12
N LEU A 61 -22.64 -12.14 -1.23
CA LEU A 61 -21.20 -12.36 -1.09
C LEU A 61 -20.83 -13.70 -1.73
N SER A 62 -20.16 -13.66 -2.88
CA SER A 62 -19.68 -14.84 -3.60
C SER A 62 -18.18 -15.05 -3.39
N ALA A 63 -17.72 -16.30 -3.45
CA ALA A 63 -16.31 -16.66 -3.40
C ALA A 63 -15.99 -17.57 -4.59
N THR A 64 -14.89 -17.28 -5.28
CA THR A 64 -14.44 -18.09 -6.43
C THR A 64 -12.92 -18.07 -6.54
N THR A 65 -12.37 -19.04 -7.25
CA THR A 65 -10.96 -19.09 -7.65
C THR A 65 -10.75 -18.63 -9.10
N ASP A 66 -11.85 -18.33 -9.83
CA ASP A 66 -11.83 -17.90 -11.22
C ASP A 66 -11.93 -16.36 -11.31
N VAL A 67 -10.87 -15.74 -11.82
CA VAL A 67 -10.80 -14.28 -12.01
C VAL A 67 -11.84 -13.76 -13.02
N ARG A 68 -12.16 -14.55 -14.04
CA ARG A 68 -13.14 -14.17 -15.06
C ARG A 68 -14.54 -14.13 -14.46
N GLU A 69 -14.90 -15.15 -13.68
CA GLU A 69 -16.17 -15.20 -12.96
C GLU A 69 -16.31 -14.04 -11.98
N ALA A 70 -15.25 -13.77 -11.21
CA ALA A 70 -15.23 -12.68 -10.25
C ALA A 70 -15.42 -11.33 -10.93
N CYS A 71 -14.66 -11.05 -11.99
CA CYS A 71 -14.67 -9.76 -12.66
C CYS A 71 -15.91 -9.53 -13.54
N ALA A 72 -16.55 -10.56 -14.08
CA ALA A 72 -17.66 -10.43 -15.03
C ALA A 72 -18.74 -9.44 -14.57
N TYR A 73 -19.00 -8.42 -15.41
CA TYR A 73 -19.98 -7.34 -15.19
C TYR A 73 -19.75 -6.46 -13.95
N SER A 74 -18.55 -6.50 -13.36
CA SER A 74 -18.22 -5.64 -12.23
C SER A 74 -18.15 -4.17 -12.63
N ALA A 75 -18.64 -3.29 -11.77
CA ALA A 75 -18.45 -1.84 -11.94
C ALA A 75 -17.07 -1.40 -11.41
N PHE A 76 -16.57 -2.11 -10.40
CA PHE A 76 -15.26 -1.88 -9.82
C PHE A 76 -14.55 -3.20 -9.56
N VAL A 77 -13.23 -3.19 -9.71
CA VAL A 77 -12.34 -4.29 -9.35
C VAL A 77 -11.28 -3.76 -8.39
N ILE A 78 -11.18 -4.33 -7.20
CA ILE A 78 -10.23 -3.93 -6.17
C ILE A 78 -9.09 -4.94 -6.13
N PHE A 79 -7.85 -4.48 -6.25
CA PHE A 79 -6.68 -5.34 -6.16
C PHE A 79 -6.11 -5.33 -4.73
N THR A 80 -6.07 -6.48 -4.06
CA THR A 80 -5.50 -6.66 -2.71
C THR A 80 -4.52 -7.83 -2.64
N MET A 81 -3.92 -8.21 -3.77
CA MET A 81 -3.14 -9.44 -3.91
C MET A 81 -1.69 -9.30 -3.40
N ARG A 82 -1.09 -10.44 -3.06
CA ARG A 82 0.34 -10.58 -2.77
C ARG A 82 0.87 -11.82 -3.46
N VAL A 83 1.53 -11.64 -4.60
CA VAL A 83 2.09 -12.77 -5.36
C VAL A 83 3.25 -13.40 -4.57
N GLY A 84 3.09 -14.68 -4.23
CA GLY A 84 4.01 -15.44 -3.38
C GLY A 84 3.70 -15.42 -1.87
N ASP A 85 2.58 -14.79 -1.47
CA ASP A 85 2.13 -14.65 -0.07
C ASP A 85 3.25 -14.12 0.86
N ILE A 86 3.13 -14.33 2.18
CA ILE A 86 4.11 -13.90 3.16
C ILE A 86 5.48 -14.58 2.99
N ALA A 87 5.50 -15.80 2.46
CA ALA A 87 6.74 -16.56 2.22
C ALA A 87 7.68 -15.83 1.26
N ALA A 88 7.16 -15.27 0.16
CA ALA A 88 7.97 -14.48 -0.74
C ALA A 88 8.46 -13.18 -0.08
N ARG A 89 7.63 -12.52 0.75
CA ARG A 89 8.05 -11.32 1.49
C ARG A 89 9.21 -11.61 2.46
N ILE A 90 9.29 -12.80 3.04
CA ILE A 90 10.44 -13.21 3.87
C ILE A 90 11.73 -13.17 3.06
N ILE A 91 11.70 -13.70 1.83
CA ILE A 91 12.85 -13.66 0.92
C ILE A 91 13.17 -12.21 0.53
N ASP A 92 12.14 -11.43 0.18
CA ASP A 92 12.25 -10.00 -0.18
C ASP A 92 13.01 -9.21 0.88
N GLU A 93 12.71 -9.45 2.16
CA GLU A 93 13.34 -8.77 3.29
C GLU A 93 14.71 -9.37 3.67
N GLN A 94 14.88 -10.69 3.62
CA GLN A 94 16.11 -11.33 4.10
C GLN A 94 17.28 -11.25 3.13
N VAL A 95 17.05 -11.38 1.82
CA VAL A 95 18.14 -11.41 0.83
C VAL A 95 18.98 -10.13 0.87
N PRO A 96 18.41 -8.91 0.86
CA PRO A 96 19.20 -7.67 0.91
C PRO A 96 19.97 -7.51 2.22
N LEU A 97 19.41 -7.98 3.34
CA LEU A 97 20.03 -7.85 4.66
C LEU A 97 21.35 -8.62 4.77
N ARG A 98 21.53 -9.70 3.99
CA ARG A 98 22.81 -10.44 3.89
C ARG A 98 23.95 -9.59 3.34
N TYR A 99 23.60 -8.51 2.63
CA TYR A 99 24.53 -7.56 2.01
C TYR A 99 24.49 -6.18 2.70
N ASN A 100 23.95 -6.09 3.92
CA ASN A 100 23.73 -4.84 4.65
C ASN A 100 22.88 -3.80 3.89
N VAL A 101 21.99 -4.27 3.01
CA VAL A 101 21.01 -3.45 2.31
C VAL A 101 19.65 -3.63 2.97
N LEU A 102 18.85 -2.56 3.01
CA LEU A 102 17.50 -2.62 3.55
C LEU A 102 16.64 -3.59 2.73
N GLY A 103 16.10 -4.61 3.40
CA GLY A 103 15.00 -5.40 2.88
C GLY A 103 13.67 -4.89 3.44
N GLN A 104 12.79 -4.41 2.56
CA GLN A 104 11.50 -3.83 2.92
C GLN A 104 10.48 -4.17 1.83
N GLU A 105 9.22 -4.35 2.23
CA GLU A 105 8.13 -4.84 1.37
C GLU A 105 7.93 -4.11 0.03
N THR A 106 8.07 -2.79 0.00
CA THR A 106 7.61 -1.92 -1.09
C THR A 106 8.67 -0.97 -1.61
N THR A 107 9.77 -0.76 -0.88
CA THR A 107 10.90 0.08 -1.30
C THR A 107 12.19 -0.73 -1.45
N GLY A 108 13.13 -0.22 -2.24
CA GLY A 108 14.41 -0.87 -2.46
C GLY A 108 14.29 -2.27 -3.07
N PRO A 109 15.27 -3.16 -2.80
CA PRO A 109 15.30 -4.47 -3.43
C PRO A 109 14.10 -5.37 -3.10
N GLY A 110 13.48 -5.23 -1.91
CA GLY A 110 12.29 -6.01 -1.59
C GLY A 110 11.07 -5.57 -2.40
N GLY A 111 10.85 -4.25 -2.51
CA GLY A 111 9.84 -3.70 -3.42
C GLY A 111 10.09 -4.07 -4.89
N PHE A 112 11.35 -4.15 -5.30
CA PHE A 112 11.77 -4.60 -6.63
C PHE A 112 11.33 -6.03 -6.90
N ALA A 113 11.68 -6.94 -5.99
CA ALA A 113 11.35 -8.34 -6.09
C ALA A 113 9.83 -8.53 -6.12
N MET A 114 9.09 -7.84 -5.24
CA MET A 114 7.63 -7.87 -5.24
C MET A 114 7.02 -7.38 -6.56
N ALA A 115 7.55 -6.29 -7.13
CA ALA A 115 7.11 -5.78 -8.41
C ALA A 115 7.36 -6.76 -9.56
N LEU A 116 8.56 -7.36 -9.65
CA LEU A 116 8.88 -8.34 -10.68
C LEU A 116 7.89 -9.50 -10.72
N ARG A 117 7.47 -10.00 -9.54
CA ARG A 117 6.49 -11.09 -9.43
C ARG A 117 5.06 -10.64 -9.74
N THR A 118 4.71 -9.42 -9.33
CA THR A 118 3.31 -8.96 -9.30
C THR A 118 2.87 -8.37 -10.64
N ILE A 119 3.76 -7.66 -11.35
CA ILE A 119 3.42 -7.02 -12.64
C ILE A 119 2.85 -8.03 -13.65
N PRO A 120 3.48 -9.20 -13.93
CA PRO A 120 2.95 -10.15 -14.89
C PRO A 120 1.51 -10.58 -14.60
N VAL A 121 1.22 -10.93 -13.34
CA VAL A 121 -0.10 -11.38 -12.89
C VAL A 121 -1.14 -10.26 -13.03
N VAL A 122 -0.79 -9.04 -12.61
CA VAL A 122 -1.71 -7.90 -12.71
C VAL A 122 -2.02 -7.57 -14.16
N LEU A 123 -1.04 -7.63 -15.07
CA LEU A 123 -1.26 -7.36 -16.49
C LEU A 123 -2.17 -8.43 -17.12
N GLU A 124 -2.03 -9.70 -16.74
CA GLU A 124 -2.94 -10.77 -17.17
C GLU A 124 -4.38 -10.50 -16.69
N TYR A 125 -4.56 -10.17 -15.41
CA TYR A 125 -5.88 -9.85 -14.87
C TYR A 125 -6.50 -8.63 -15.52
N VAL A 126 -5.71 -7.59 -15.81
CA VAL A 126 -6.18 -6.41 -16.54
C VAL A 126 -6.66 -6.77 -17.94
N ASP A 127 -5.97 -7.67 -18.64
CA ASP A 127 -6.42 -8.12 -19.96
C ASP A 127 -7.74 -8.90 -19.87
N ILE A 128 -7.96 -9.70 -18.82
CA ILE A 128 -9.26 -10.36 -18.55
C ILE A 128 -10.34 -9.31 -18.21
N ILE A 129 -10.05 -8.32 -17.38
CA ILE A 129 -10.99 -7.26 -17.00
C ILE A 129 -11.46 -6.48 -18.23
N LYS A 130 -10.55 -6.16 -19.17
CA LYS A 130 -10.92 -5.51 -20.44
C LYS A 130 -11.94 -6.32 -21.24
N GLU A 131 -11.91 -7.65 -21.16
CA GLU A 131 -12.86 -8.51 -21.86
C GLU A 131 -14.21 -8.60 -21.15
N VAL A 132 -14.23 -8.84 -19.83
CA VAL A 132 -15.48 -9.20 -19.12
C VAL A 132 -16.12 -8.07 -18.33
N ALA A 133 -15.39 -6.99 -18.10
CA ALA A 133 -15.87 -5.79 -17.43
C ALA A 133 -15.18 -4.54 -18.00
N PRO A 134 -15.33 -4.27 -19.32
CA PRO A 134 -14.58 -3.22 -20.00
C PRO A 134 -14.76 -1.83 -19.38
N GLN A 135 -15.91 -1.55 -18.74
CA GLN A 135 -16.20 -0.25 -18.11
C GLN A 135 -15.77 -0.16 -16.65
N ALA A 136 -15.23 -1.23 -16.07
CA ALA A 136 -14.83 -1.23 -14.68
C ALA A 136 -13.71 -0.25 -14.41
N TRP A 137 -13.77 0.38 -13.23
CA TRP A 137 -12.62 1.03 -12.62
C TRP A 137 -11.84 0.03 -11.77
N VAL A 138 -10.53 0.09 -11.87
CA VAL A 138 -9.62 -0.65 -10.98
C VAL A 138 -9.18 0.26 -9.85
N VAL A 139 -9.40 -0.20 -8.61
CA VAL A 139 -8.89 0.44 -7.40
C VAL A 139 -7.75 -0.41 -6.86
N ASN A 140 -6.52 0.05 -7.05
CA ASN A 140 -5.33 -0.69 -6.69
C ASN A 140 -4.91 -0.42 -5.24
N LEU A 141 -5.06 -1.44 -4.38
CA LEU A 141 -4.53 -1.50 -3.02
C LEU A 141 -3.33 -2.47 -2.93
N THR A 142 -2.92 -3.05 -4.06
CA THR A 142 -1.80 -3.98 -4.14
C THR A 142 -0.50 -3.20 -4.20
N ASN A 143 0.38 -3.52 -3.27
CA ASN A 143 1.73 -2.96 -3.25
C ASN A 143 2.66 -3.67 -4.26
N PRO A 144 3.73 -3.00 -4.72
CA PRO A 144 4.02 -1.57 -4.55
C PRO A 144 3.06 -0.72 -5.42
N SER A 145 2.20 0.09 -4.78
CA SER A 145 0.99 0.64 -5.42
C SER A 145 1.32 1.55 -6.61
N GLY A 146 2.37 2.37 -6.49
CA GLY A 146 2.86 3.23 -7.58
C GLY A 146 3.32 2.45 -8.81
N ILE A 147 4.26 1.50 -8.64
CA ILE A 147 4.79 0.67 -9.73
C ILE A 147 3.69 -0.14 -10.42
N ILE A 148 2.79 -0.77 -9.65
CA ILE A 148 1.71 -1.57 -10.21
C ILE A 148 0.75 -0.69 -11.02
N THR A 149 0.38 0.47 -10.47
CA THR A 149 -0.48 1.44 -11.18
C THR A 149 0.19 1.95 -12.46
N GLN A 150 1.51 2.20 -12.44
CA GLN A 150 2.29 2.57 -13.62
C GLN A 150 2.24 1.47 -14.69
N ALA A 151 2.55 0.22 -14.33
CA ALA A 151 2.58 -0.88 -15.29
C ALA A 151 1.23 -1.08 -16.00
N VAL A 152 0.13 -0.96 -15.25
CA VAL A 152 -1.23 -1.04 -15.80
C VAL A 152 -1.55 0.14 -16.72
N THR A 153 -1.14 1.35 -16.33
CA THR A 153 -1.32 2.56 -17.15
C THR A 153 -0.54 2.46 -18.46
N ASP A 154 0.70 1.98 -18.41
CA ASP A 154 1.58 1.77 -19.58
C ASP A 154 1.03 0.69 -20.52
N ARG A 155 0.30 -0.30 -19.98
CA ARG A 155 -0.44 -1.32 -20.75
C ARG A 155 -1.69 -0.75 -21.45
N GLY A 156 -1.97 0.54 -21.31
CA GLY A 156 -3.08 1.24 -21.95
C GLY A 156 -4.41 1.10 -21.21
N PHE A 157 -4.40 0.75 -19.92
CA PHE A 157 -5.60 0.70 -19.10
C PHE A 157 -5.66 1.92 -18.17
N GLY A 158 -6.33 2.98 -18.60
CA GLY A 158 -6.37 4.26 -17.89
C GLY A 158 -7.43 4.39 -16.78
N ARG A 159 -8.34 3.41 -16.63
CA ARG A 159 -9.36 3.40 -15.56
C ARG A 159 -8.81 2.74 -14.30
N ILE A 160 -7.67 3.22 -13.82
CA ILE A 160 -7.02 2.71 -12.62
C ILE A 160 -6.58 3.87 -11.73
N VAL A 161 -6.69 3.67 -10.41
CA VAL A 161 -6.09 4.53 -9.38
C VAL A 161 -5.39 3.67 -8.36
N GLY A 162 -4.21 4.09 -7.91
CA GLY A 162 -3.53 3.46 -6.78
C GLY A 162 -3.82 4.23 -5.49
N ILE A 163 -4.11 3.50 -4.42
CA ILE A 163 -4.43 4.08 -3.11
C ILE A 163 -3.35 3.70 -2.10
N CYS A 164 -3.00 4.67 -1.26
CA CYS A 164 -2.18 4.52 -0.06
C CYS A 164 -2.79 5.41 1.03
N ASP A 165 -2.68 5.00 2.28
CA ASP A 165 -3.20 5.73 3.45
C ASP A 165 -2.19 6.69 4.07
N GLY A 166 -0.90 6.40 3.96
CA GLY A 166 0.18 7.21 4.54
C GLY A 166 0.08 8.71 4.27
N PRO A 167 -0.16 9.17 3.02
CA PRO A 167 -0.35 10.60 2.73
C PRO A 167 -1.54 11.20 3.48
N THR A 168 -2.69 10.53 3.46
CA THR A 168 -3.93 11.00 4.11
C THR A 168 -3.76 11.12 5.62
N GLU A 169 -3.08 10.17 6.25
CA GLU A 169 -2.79 10.24 7.69
C GLU A 169 -1.81 11.39 8.02
N LEU A 170 -0.82 11.65 7.17
CA LEU A 170 0.05 12.82 7.31
C LEU A 170 -0.73 14.14 7.20
N LEU A 171 -1.68 14.26 6.26
CA LEU A 171 -2.51 15.47 6.13
C LEU A 171 -3.40 15.68 7.37
N LYS A 172 -3.99 14.61 7.91
CA LYS A 172 -4.79 14.65 9.14
C LYS A 172 -3.97 15.08 10.34
N ALA A 173 -2.80 14.47 10.55
CA ALA A 173 -1.89 14.84 11.64
C ALA A 173 -1.46 16.31 11.53
N THR A 174 -1.18 16.78 10.32
CA THR A 174 -0.84 18.19 10.06
C THR A 174 -2.00 19.14 10.37
N ALA A 175 -3.23 18.80 9.97
CA ALA A 175 -4.41 19.60 10.29
C ALA A 175 -4.66 19.71 11.80
N GLN A 176 -4.54 18.57 12.51
CA GLN A 176 -4.67 18.52 13.97
C GLN A 176 -3.60 19.35 14.66
N ALA A 177 -2.36 19.34 14.15
CA ALA A 177 -1.26 20.13 14.72
C ALA A 177 -1.53 21.63 14.72
N VAL A 178 -2.28 22.13 13.73
CA VAL A 178 -2.68 23.55 13.63
C VAL A 178 -4.12 23.81 14.12
N GLY A 179 -4.78 22.81 14.72
CA GLY A 179 -6.13 22.93 15.26
C GLY A 179 -7.21 23.22 14.21
N ARG A 180 -7.12 22.57 13.05
CA ARG A 180 -8.04 22.71 11.91
C ARG A 180 -8.57 21.38 11.43
N GLU A 181 -9.67 21.42 10.69
CA GLU A 181 -10.13 20.27 9.91
C GLU A 181 -9.36 20.18 8.59
N VAL A 182 -9.13 18.95 8.09
CA VAL A 182 -8.37 18.71 6.85
C VAL A 182 -8.97 19.46 5.66
N ASN A 183 -10.30 19.54 5.58
CA ASN A 183 -11.02 20.20 4.48
C ASN A 183 -10.98 21.74 4.53
N GLU A 184 -10.47 22.34 5.61
CA GLU A 184 -10.23 23.78 5.71
C GLU A 184 -8.87 24.18 5.12
N LEU A 185 -7.99 23.20 4.89
CA LEU A 185 -6.61 23.39 4.49
C LEU A 185 -6.39 22.93 3.05
N TRP A 186 -5.45 23.60 2.38
CA TRP A 186 -4.86 23.10 1.14
C TRP A 186 -3.45 22.59 1.42
N PHE A 187 -3.12 21.41 0.92
CA PHE A 187 -1.80 20.80 1.09
C PHE A 187 -1.10 20.66 -0.26
N ASP A 188 0.10 21.22 -0.40
CA ASP A 188 0.97 20.88 -1.53
C ASP A 188 1.70 19.57 -1.21
N TYR A 189 0.95 18.46 -1.17
CA TYR A 189 1.50 17.11 -1.08
C TYR A 189 1.95 16.64 -2.46
N TYR A 190 3.18 16.16 -2.55
CA TYR A 190 3.76 15.65 -3.79
C TYR A 190 4.73 14.49 -3.57
N GLY A 191 4.79 13.60 -4.56
CA GLY A 191 5.79 12.55 -4.62
C GLY A 191 5.39 11.42 -5.56
N ILE A 192 5.90 10.24 -5.26
CA ILE A 192 5.41 8.94 -5.75
C ILE A 192 5.05 8.09 -4.53
N ASN A 193 4.36 6.96 -4.72
CA ASN A 193 3.94 6.10 -3.62
C ASN A 193 5.10 5.79 -2.66
N HIS A 194 4.87 5.99 -1.34
CA HIS A 194 5.88 5.79 -0.28
C HIS A 194 7.14 6.67 -0.38
N LEU A 195 7.11 7.70 -1.22
CA LEU A 195 8.17 8.69 -1.37
C LEU A 195 7.57 10.06 -1.70
N GLY A 196 7.02 10.71 -0.68
CA GLY A 196 6.39 12.02 -0.82
C GLY A 196 6.47 12.89 0.43
N TRP A 197 6.16 14.17 0.25
CA TRP A 197 6.25 15.23 1.25
C TRP A 197 5.07 16.18 1.14
N VAL A 198 4.72 16.82 2.27
CA VAL A 198 3.99 18.10 2.26
C VAL A 198 5.02 19.22 2.19
N GLY A 199 4.99 20.01 1.11
CA GLY A 199 5.85 21.18 0.91
C GLY A 199 5.15 22.53 1.02
N GLY A 200 3.85 22.54 1.31
CA GLY A 200 3.08 23.75 1.58
C GLY A 200 1.76 23.41 2.28
N VAL A 201 1.31 24.28 3.17
CA VAL A 201 0.06 24.16 3.92
C VAL A 201 -0.63 25.52 3.92
N GLN A 202 -1.71 25.68 3.16
CA GLN A 202 -2.41 26.96 3.07
C GLN A 202 -3.73 26.96 3.82
N TYR A 203 -3.97 28.05 4.55
CA TYR A 203 -5.24 28.34 5.21
C TYR A 203 -5.67 29.77 4.91
N LYS A 204 -6.80 29.96 4.21
CA LYS A 204 -7.35 31.29 3.88
C LYS A 204 -6.32 32.25 3.26
N GLY A 205 -5.40 31.73 2.44
CA GLY A 205 -4.35 32.48 1.76
C GLY A 205 -3.06 32.68 2.56
N GLU A 206 -2.98 32.18 3.79
CA GLU A 206 -1.77 32.18 4.62
C GLU A 206 -1.03 30.84 4.48
N GLU A 207 0.30 30.90 4.31
CA GLU A 207 1.18 29.73 4.29
C GLU A 207 1.64 29.39 5.72
N LEU A 208 1.31 28.18 6.18
CA LEU A 208 1.50 27.71 7.55
C LEU A 208 2.71 26.81 7.73
N LEU A 209 3.28 26.22 6.67
CA LEU A 209 4.40 25.28 6.83
C LEU A 209 5.60 25.90 7.60
N PRO A 210 6.03 27.15 7.35
CA PRO A 210 7.13 27.76 8.09
C PRO A 210 6.90 27.88 9.59
N SER A 211 5.66 28.16 10.03
CA SER A 211 5.35 28.24 11.46
C SER A 211 5.26 26.86 12.09
N ILE A 212 4.69 25.87 11.39
CA ILE A 212 4.68 24.47 11.83
C ILE A 212 6.11 23.98 12.07
N LEU A 213 7.05 24.27 11.17
CA LEU A 213 8.46 23.83 11.30
C LEU A 213 9.21 24.50 12.47
N GLN A 214 8.68 25.59 13.03
CA GLN A 214 9.26 26.32 14.17
C GLN A 214 8.57 26.01 15.49
N ASP A 215 7.46 25.27 15.47
CA ASP A 215 6.65 24.93 16.64
C ASP A 215 6.90 23.48 17.05
N ASP A 216 7.58 23.29 18.19
CA ASP A 216 7.91 21.97 18.72
C ASP A 216 6.65 21.15 19.05
N GLU A 217 5.57 21.78 19.54
CA GLU A 217 4.33 21.08 19.86
C GLU A 217 3.61 20.64 18.58
N ALA A 218 3.61 21.49 17.55
CA ALA A 218 3.06 21.12 16.24
C ALA A 218 3.84 19.97 15.61
N LEU A 219 5.18 20.01 15.69
CA LEU A 219 6.03 18.95 15.18
C LEU A 219 5.85 17.63 15.93
N GLU A 220 5.67 17.64 17.25
CA GLU A 220 5.35 16.43 18.02
C GLU A 220 4.03 15.78 17.58
N LYS A 221 3.04 16.58 17.18
CA LYS A 221 1.74 16.09 16.67
C LYS A 221 1.82 15.54 15.24
N VAL A 222 2.66 16.15 14.39
CA VAL A 222 2.89 15.68 13.00
C VAL A 222 3.82 14.48 12.97
N ALA A 223 4.79 14.44 13.88
CA ALA A 223 5.77 13.38 13.97
C ALA A 223 5.07 12.03 14.09
N THR A 224 5.59 11.09 13.34
CA THR A 224 5.25 9.69 13.56
C THR A 224 6.32 9.08 14.44
N HIS A 225 6.02 7.93 15.02
CA HIS A 225 7.02 7.14 15.71
C HIS A 225 8.25 6.78 14.83
N SER A 226 8.18 6.95 13.50
CA SER A 226 9.28 6.71 12.55
C SER A 226 9.94 8.00 12.02
N VAL A 227 9.31 9.17 12.17
CA VAL A 227 9.79 10.46 11.66
C VAL A 227 9.77 11.47 12.81
N GLU A 228 10.93 11.68 13.42
CA GLU A 228 11.11 12.55 14.58
C GLU A 228 11.15 14.04 14.21
N PRO A 229 10.79 14.96 15.13
CA PRO A 229 10.81 16.41 14.90
C PRO A 229 12.13 16.95 14.33
N ASP A 230 13.29 16.48 14.83
CA ASP A 230 14.60 16.94 14.36
C ASP A 230 14.86 16.59 12.89
N LEU A 231 14.36 15.42 12.44
CA LEU A 231 14.44 15.04 11.03
C LEU A 231 13.55 15.95 10.17
N ILE A 232 12.33 16.25 10.63
CA ILE A 232 11.41 17.16 9.94
C ILE A 232 12.06 18.54 9.76
N LYS A 233 12.65 19.10 10.84
CA LYS A 233 13.38 20.38 10.80
C LYS A 233 14.56 20.35 9.82
N ALA A 234 15.35 19.28 9.83
CA ALA A 234 16.52 19.15 8.95
C ALA A 234 16.14 19.04 7.46
N VAL A 235 15.01 18.39 7.15
CA VAL A 235 14.50 18.25 5.79
C VAL A 235 13.80 19.54 5.32
N GLY A 236 13.15 20.27 6.23
CA GLY A 236 12.40 21.49 5.94
C GLY A 236 11.06 21.23 5.22
N LEU A 237 10.57 19.99 5.27
CA LEU A 237 9.30 19.52 4.69
C LEU A 237 8.68 18.53 5.69
N LEU A 238 7.38 18.22 5.56
CA LEU A 238 6.77 17.13 6.33
C LEU A 238 6.83 15.84 5.49
N PRO A 239 7.71 14.88 5.80
CA PRO A 239 7.87 13.68 4.98
C PRO A 239 6.84 12.60 5.33
N ASN A 240 6.44 11.79 4.34
CA ASN A 240 5.73 10.55 4.59
C ASN A 240 6.58 9.58 5.45
N GLU A 241 5.95 8.72 6.24
CA GLU A 241 6.65 7.83 7.19
C GLU A 241 7.70 6.91 6.52
N TYR A 242 7.50 6.53 5.26
CA TYR A 242 8.43 5.68 4.52
C TYR A 242 9.77 6.36 4.22
N LEU A 243 9.87 7.69 4.35
CA LEU A 243 11.12 8.42 4.14
C LEU A 243 12.19 8.06 5.17
N ILE A 244 11.82 7.44 6.30
CA ILE A 244 12.79 6.84 7.22
C ILE A 244 13.71 5.84 6.51
N PHE A 245 13.18 5.09 5.54
CA PHE A 245 13.93 4.09 4.78
C PHE A 245 14.93 4.70 3.81
N PHE A 246 14.88 6.01 3.58
CA PHE A 246 15.87 6.73 2.77
C PHE A 246 16.82 7.51 3.69
N TYR A 247 16.28 8.26 4.65
CA TYR A 247 17.04 9.14 5.52
C TYR A 247 17.80 8.43 6.65
N LYS A 248 17.28 7.31 7.15
CA LYS A 248 17.87 6.54 8.28
C LYS A 248 18.15 5.07 7.90
N HIS A 249 18.30 4.76 6.62
CA HIS A 249 18.40 3.37 6.12
C HIS A 249 19.46 2.52 6.82
N GLN A 250 20.65 3.07 7.11
CA GLN A 250 21.72 2.34 7.80
C GLN A 250 21.31 1.95 9.22
N SER A 251 20.73 2.87 9.98
CA SER A 251 20.25 2.61 11.34
C SER A 251 19.11 1.58 11.33
N VAL A 252 18.19 1.67 10.37
CA VAL A 252 17.10 0.69 10.21
C VAL A 252 17.66 -0.72 9.93
N VAL A 253 18.63 -0.85 9.03
CA VAL A 253 19.29 -2.15 8.75
C VAL A 253 19.95 -2.70 10.02
N GLN A 254 20.69 -1.88 10.76
CA GLN A 254 21.34 -2.29 12.01
C GLN A 254 20.32 -2.75 13.05
N ASN A 255 19.18 -2.04 13.17
CA ASN A 255 18.11 -2.41 14.09
C ASN A 255 17.50 -3.77 13.72
N ILE A 256 17.17 -4.00 12.44
CA ILE A 256 16.64 -5.28 11.98
C ILE A 256 17.64 -6.42 12.24
N GLN A 257 18.93 -6.19 11.96
CA GLN A 257 19.99 -7.18 12.22
C GLN A 257 20.14 -7.49 13.71
N ARG A 258 20.05 -6.49 14.60
CA ARG A 258 20.07 -6.69 16.07
C ARG A 258 18.85 -7.46 16.56
N ALA A 259 17.67 -7.17 16.02
CA ALA A 259 16.44 -7.86 16.38
C ALA A 259 16.43 -9.33 15.92
N GLN A 260 17.28 -9.69 14.93
CA GLN A 260 17.41 -11.02 14.33
C GLN A 260 16.11 -11.57 13.75
N ILE A 261 15.14 -10.70 13.49
CA ILE A 261 13.85 -11.05 12.90
C ILE A 261 13.41 -9.91 11.99
N THR A 262 12.88 -10.26 10.84
CA THR A 262 12.29 -9.31 9.90
C THR A 262 10.80 -9.12 10.17
N ARG A 263 10.19 -8.06 9.63
CA ARG A 263 8.76 -7.79 9.80
C ARG A 263 7.90 -8.90 9.18
N SER A 264 8.31 -9.41 8.03
CA SER A 264 7.65 -10.52 7.35
C SER A 264 7.64 -11.80 8.20
N GLN A 265 8.72 -12.15 8.88
CA GLN A 265 8.77 -13.31 9.77
C GLN A 265 7.84 -13.15 11.00
N GLN A 266 7.76 -11.95 11.57
CA GLN A 266 6.79 -11.67 12.63
C GLN A 266 5.35 -11.85 12.12
N ILE A 267 5.03 -11.27 10.96
CA ILE A 267 3.70 -11.36 10.36
C ILE A 267 3.37 -12.82 9.99
N ASP A 268 4.34 -13.58 9.48
CA ASP A 268 4.17 -14.99 9.15
C ASP A 268 3.77 -15.80 10.39
N SER A 269 4.45 -15.58 11.51
CA SER A 269 4.14 -16.24 12.78
C SER A 269 2.70 -15.93 13.24
N LEU A 270 2.28 -14.67 13.12
CA LEU A 270 0.91 -14.25 13.43
C LEU A 270 -0.12 -14.84 12.46
N ASN A 271 0.22 -14.92 11.16
CA ASN A 271 -0.65 -15.48 10.14
C ASN A 271 -0.86 -16.98 10.37
N GLN A 272 0.21 -17.73 10.66
CA GLN A 272 0.13 -19.16 10.96
C GLN A 272 -0.77 -19.42 12.18
N GLU A 273 -0.60 -18.63 13.26
CA GLU A 273 -1.48 -18.70 14.44
C GLU A 273 -2.95 -18.48 14.06
N LEU A 274 -3.25 -17.40 13.33
CA LEU A 274 -4.61 -17.07 12.91
C LEU A 274 -5.24 -18.17 12.05
N PHE A 275 -4.57 -18.59 10.98
CA PHE A 275 -5.14 -19.55 10.03
C PHE A 275 -5.25 -20.96 10.62
N SER A 276 -4.34 -21.36 11.53
CA SER A 276 -4.49 -22.60 12.29
C SER A 276 -5.73 -22.55 13.19
N GLN A 277 -5.92 -21.45 13.92
CA GLN A 277 -7.08 -21.28 14.80
C GLN A 277 -8.40 -21.27 14.00
N LEU A 278 -8.43 -20.55 12.87
CA LEU A 278 -9.61 -20.51 12.00
C LEU A 278 -9.93 -21.88 11.41
N ALA A 279 -8.92 -22.69 11.06
CA ALA A 279 -9.12 -24.05 10.59
C ALA A 279 -9.70 -24.96 11.68
N GLU A 280 -9.22 -24.86 12.93
CA GLU A 280 -9.80 -25.60 14.06
C GLU A 280 -11.25 -25.23 14.33
N ILE A 281 -11.58 -23.94 14.24
CA ILE A 281 -12.96 -23.44 14.37
C ILE A 281 -13.84 -24.00 13.24
N ALA A 282 -13.37 -23.94 11.99
CA ALA A 282 -14.10 -24.46 10.83
C ALA A 282 -14.32 -25.98 10.88
N ASP A 283 -13.37 -26.72 11.45
CA ASP A 283 -13.46 -28.18 11.67
C ASP A 283 -14.34 -28.56 12.88
N GLY A 284 -14.87 -27.59 13.64
CA GLY A 284 -15.64 -27.84 14.87
C GLY A 284 -14.79 -28.36 16.04
N LYS A 285 -13.46 -28.18 15.99
CA LYS A 285 -12.53 -28.56 17.06
C LYS A 285 -12.38 -27.50 18.15
N SER A 286 -12.87 -26.29 17.90
CA SER A 286 -12.90 -25.17 18.85
C SER A 286 -14.30 -24.54 18.86
N GLU A 287 -14.79 -24.15 20.05
CA GLU A 287 -16.04 -23.40 20.23
C GLU A 287 -15.84 -21.88 20.05
N GLU A 288 -14.61 -21.43 19.82
CA GLU A 288 -14.31 -20.02 19.58
C GLU A 288 -14.97 -19.52 18.28
N ARG A 289 -15.42 -18.27 18.27
CA ARG A 289 -15.97 -17.65 17.05
C ARG A 289 -14.86 -17.15 16.13
N PRO A 290 -14.99 -17.24 14.80
CA PRO A 290 -14.00 -16.71 13.86
C PRO A 290 -13.60 -15.24 14.11
N ARG A 291 -14.57 -14.39 14.48
CA ARG A 291 -14.30 -12.97 14.78
C ARG A 291 -13.36 -12.78 15.98
N ASP A 292 -13.44 -13.64 16.99
CA ASP A 292 -12.69 -13.47 18.24
C ASP A 292 -11.21 -13.81 18.00
N ALA A 293 -10.94 -14.87 17.24
CA ALA A 293 -9.60 -15.20 16.74
C ALA A 293 -9.01 -14.08 15.87
N TYR A 294 -9.83 -13.51 14.98
CA TYR A 294 -9.43 -12.41 14.11
C TYR A 294 -9.13 -11.11 14.87
N PHE A 295 -9.94 -10.71 15.86
CA PHE A 295 -9.65 -9.52 16.67
C PHE A 295 -8.40 -9.67 17.52
N ARG A 296 -8.16 -10.88 18.05
CA ARG A 296 -6.90 -11.19 18.74
C ARG A 296 -5.70 -10.98 17.82
N TYR A 297 -5.79 -11.47 16.58
CA TYR A 297 -4.77 -11.26 15.56
C TYR A 297 -4.56 -9.76 15.27
N LEU A 298 -5.62 -8.99 15.06
CA LEU A 298 -5.52 -7.55 14.75
C LEU A 298 -4.82 -6.77 15.87
N ARG A 299 -5.16 -7.04 17.15
CA ARG A 299 -4.49 -6.39 18.30
C ARG A 299 -2.98 -6.67 18.29
N LYS A 300 -2.57 -7.92 18.08
CA LYS A 300 -1.15 -8.32 18.00
C LYS A 300 -0.44 -7.68 16.79
N ARG A 301 -1.11 -7.66 15.62
CA ARG A 301 -0.54 -7.14 14.38
C ARG A 301 -0.32 -5.62 14.45
N SER A 302 -1.30 -4.86 14.92
CA SER A 302 -1.22 -3.40 15.02
C SER A 302 -0.21 -2.96 16.09
N GLY A 303 -0.14 -3.66 17.22
CA GLY A 303 0.82 -3.36 18.28
C GLY A 303 2.30 -3.58 17.91
N SER A 304 2.58 -4.32 16.83
CA SER A 304 3.96 -4.64 16.39
C SER A 304 4.42 -3.87 15.15
N TYR A 305 3.63 -2.91 14.65
CA TYR A 305 3.96 -2.15 13.44
C TYR A 305 5.19 -1.24 13.66
N PHE A 306 6.19 -1.35 12.78
CA PHE A 306 7.50 -0.66 12.83
C PHE A 306 8.36 -0.88 14.09
N GLN A 307 8.03 -1.85 14.94
CA GLN A 307 8.74 -2.07 16.20
C GLN A 307 10.21 -2.44 15.98
N VAL A 308 10.46 -3.36 15.04
CA VAL A 308 11.80 -3.89 14.72
C VAL A 308 12.69 -2.81 14.11
N GLU A 309 12.17 -2.09 13.13
CA GLU A 309 12.87 -1.06 12.39
C GLU A 309 13.32 0.10 13.30
N ARG A 310 12.60 0.34 14.40
CA ARG A 310 12.85 1.41 15.37
C ARG A 310 13.76 0.98 16.53
N GLN A 311 13.35 -0.05 17.26
CA GLN A 311 13.93 -0.35 18.58
C GLN A 311 15.07 -1.37 18.50
N GLY A 312 15.16 -2.15 17.41
CA GLY A 312 16.14 -3.23 17.28
C GLY A 312 15.97 -4.38 18.29
N GLU A 313 14.86 -4.38 19.03
CA GLU A 313 14.48 -5.39 20.02
C GLU A 313 13.02 -5.79 19.81
N LEU A 314 12.73 -7.06 20.07
CA LEU A 314 11.36 -7.57 20.21
C LEU A 314 10.89 -7.25 21.63
N ASN A 315 10.18 -6.14 21.83
CA ASN A 315 9.55 -5.89 23.12
C ASN A 315 8.37 -6.86 23.28
N ARG A 316 8.61 -8.03 23.88
CA ARG A 316 7.59 -9.05 24.18
C ARG A 316 6.56 -8.57 25.21
N GLU A 317 6.85 -7.46 25.90
CA GLU A 317 6.04 -6.90 26.99
C GLU A 317 5.24 -5.64 26.61
N GLU A 318 5.33 -5.15 25.36
CA GLU A 318 4.42 -4.08 24.91
C GLU A 318 2.99 -4.63 24.93
N ARG A 319 2.22 -4.22 25.94
CA ARG A 319 0.80 -4.51 26.02
C ARG A 319 0.18 -4.00 24.72
N PRO A 320 -0.50 -4.85 23.93
CA PRO A 320 -1.28 -4.38 22.80
C PRO A 320 -2.17 -3.25 23.30
N ALA A 321 -2.22 -2.14 22.57
CA ALA A 321 -3.20 -1.10 22.89
C ALA A 321 -4.56 -1.78 23.09
N GLU A 322 -5.24 -1.49 24.21
CA GLU A 322 -6.58 -1.99 24.49
C GLU A 322 -7.58 -1.31 23.55
N LEU A 323 -7.46 -1.62 22.26
CA LEU A 323 -8.39 -1.19 21.23
C LEU A 323 -9.68 -1.98 21.43
N SER A 324 -10.78 -1.25 21.56
CA SER A 324 -12.11 -1.83 21.53
C SER A 324 -12.34 -2.56 20.22
N ASP A 325 -13.23 -3.55 20.23
CA ASP A 325 -13.61 -4.26 19.00
C ASP A 325 -14.14 -3.31 17.93
N ALA A 326 -14.86 -2.26 18.34
CA ALA A 326 -15.29 -1.20 17.44
C ALA A 326 -14.10 -0.53 16.74
N ALA A 327 -13.04 -0.17 17.48
CA ALA A 327 -11.84 0.47 16.92
C ALA A 327 -11.02 -0.46 16.01
N LEU A 328 -10.94 -1.76 16.33
CA LEU A 328 -10.27 -2.76 15.47
C LEU A 328 -11.00 -3.00 14.15
N LEU A 329 -12.29 -2.77 14.17
CA LEU A 329 -13.19 -2.91 13.05
C LEU A 329 -13.30 -1.62 12.23
N GLU A 330 -12.88 -0.47 12.76
CA GLU A 330 -12.78 0.73 11.95
C GLU A 330 -11.76 0.48 10.83
N PRO A 331 -12.11 0.82 9.57
CA PRO A 331 -11.26 0.52 8.44
C PRO A 331 -9.90 1.19 8.65
N GLU A 332 -8.82 0.44 8.40
CA GLU A 332 -7.52 1.07 8.15
C GLU A 332 -7.64 2.06 6.99
N GLY A 333 -6.85 3.13 7.03
CA GLY A 333 -7.08 4.35 6.24
C GLY A 333 -7.36 4.09 4.76
N TYR A 334 -6.74 3.07 4.15
CA TYR A 334 -6.91 2.77 2.73
C TYR A 334 -8.29 2.21 2.38
N SER A 335 -8.96 1.49 3.30
CA SER A 335 -10.32 0.97 3.05
C SER A 335 -11.35 2.10 3.04
N GLU A 336 -11.16 3.11 3.89
CA GLU A 336 -11.97 4.33 3.86
C GLU A 336 -11.74 5.11 2.55
N ILE A 337 -10.48 5.33 2.19
CA ILE A 337 -10.11 6.03 0.95
C ILE A 337 -10.66 5.29 -0.27
N ALA A 338 -10.60 3.95 -0.30
CA ALA A 338 -11.17 3.15 -1.38
C ALA A 338 -12.67 3.43 -1.54
N VAL A 339 -13.46 3.40 -0.47
CA VAL A 339 -14.90 3.69 -0.57
C VAL A 339 -15.18 5.13 -0.97
N GLN A 340 -14.41 6.10 -0.49
CA GLN A 340 -14.52 7.50 -0.92
C GLN A 340 -14.27 7.67 -2.42
N VAL A 341 -13.25 6.98 -2.95
CA VAL A 341 -12.96 6.93 -4.39
C VAL A 341 -14.11 6.30 -5.17
N LEU A 342 -14.67 5.18 -4.70
CA LEU A 342 -15.82 4.55 -5.34
C LEU A 342 -17.03 5.50 -5.41
N GLU A 343 -17.34 6.18 -4.30
CA GLU A 343 -18.46 7.12 -4.20
C GLU A 343 -18.25 8.34 -5.10
N ALA A 344 -17.02 8.85 -5.17
CA ALA A 344 -16.66 9.95 -6.05
C ALA A 344 -16.79 9.58 -7.53
N LEU A 345 -16.26 8.43 -7.95
CA LEU A 345 -16.35 7.93 -9.33
C LEU A 345 -17.78 7.61 -9.77
N LEU A 346 -18.68 7.30 -8.82
CA LEU A 346 -20.12 7.17 -9.07
C LEU A 346 -20.86 8.52 -9.16
N GLY A 347 -20.17 9.63 -8.90
CA GLY A 347 -20.77 10.97 -8.87
C GLY A 347 -21.60 11.27 -7.62
N LEU A 348 -21.45 10.49 -6.56
CA LEU A 348 -22.22 10.66 -5.32
C LEU A 348 -21.66 11.78 -4.45
N SER A 349 -20.33 11.85 -4.34
CA SER A 349 -19.64 12.83 -3.51
C SER A 349 -18.22 13.04 -4.04
N PRO A 350 -17.95 14.13 -4.78
CA PRO A 350 -16.59 14.45 -5.23
C PRO A 350 -15.63 14.57 -4.05
N GLN A 351 -14.38 14.14 -4.24
CA GLN A 351 -13.37 14.10 -3.17
C GLN A 351 -12.05 14.71 -3.64
N VAL A 352 -11.34 15.38 -2.72
CA VAL A 352 -9.96 15.80 -2.93
C VAL A 352 -9.06 14.95 -2.03
N ILE A 353 -8.27 14.05 -2.62
CA ILE A 353 -7.49 13.04 -1.89
C ILE A 353 -6.12 12.87 -2.57
N PRO A 354 -5.02 12.69 -1.83
CA PRO A 354 -3.76 12.23 -2.40
C PRO A 354 -3.85 10.78 -2.88
N ILE A 355 -3.64 10.55 -4.18
CA ILE A 355 -3.72 9.22 -4.81
C ILE A 355 -2.69 9.05 -5.93
N ASN A 356 -2.41 7.81 -6.29
CA ASN A 356 -1.47 7.45 -7.37
C ASN A 356 -2.17 7.49 -8.72
N VAL A 357 -1.81 8.47 -9.54
CA VAL A 357 -2.43 8.77 -10.84
C VAL A 357 -1.38 9.20 -11.86
N ARG A 358 -1.73 9.13 -13.15
CA ARG A 358 -0.87 9.66 -14.22
C ARG A 358 -0.62 11.15 -14.02
N ASN A 359 0.63 11.56 -14.13
CA ASN A 359 1.14 12.87 -13.78
C ASN A 359 0.49 13.98 -14.63
N ASN A 360 0.48 13.83 -15.96
CA ASN A 360 -0.06 14.84 -16.88
C ASN A 360 0.42 16.28 -16.58
N GLY A 361 1.65 16.43 -16.08
CA GLY A 361 2.25 17.71 -15.72
C GLY A 361 1.93 18.23 -14.32
N ALA A 362 1.24 17.47 -13.47
CA ALA A 362 0.92 17.85 -12.10
C ALA A 362 2.17 18.05 -11.21
N LEU A 363 3.18 17.21 -11.39
CA LEU A 363 4.48 17.24 -10.73
C LEU A 363 5.58 17.46 -11.80
N PRO A 364 6.01 18.72 -12.02
CA PRO A 364 6.84 19.09 -13.17
C PRO A 364 8.25 18.48 -13.21
N CYS A 365 8.75 17.93 -12.10
CA CYS A 365 10.09 17.32 -12.05
C CYS A 365 10.13 15.86 -12.54
N LEU A 366 8.97 15.31 -12.92
CA LEU A 366 8.76 13.96 -13.44
C LEU A 366 8.06 14.01 -14.80
N ASP A 367 8.11 12.91 -15.56
CA ASP A 367 7.55 12.86 -16.92
C ASP A 367 6.02 12.83 -16.87
N ALA A 368 5.35 13.30 -17.93
CA ALA A 368 3.88 13.38 -17.96
C ALA A 368 3.20 12.00 -17.87
N ASP A 369 3.89 10.94 -18.29
CA ASP A 369 3.38 9.58 -18.30
C ASP A 369 3.66 8.82 -17.01
N ASP A 370 4.42 9.42 -16.09
CA ASP A 370 4.66 8.84 -14.78
C ASP A 370 3.39 8.78 -13.95
N VAL A 371 3.22 7.73 -13.17
CA VAL A 371 2.34 7.71 -12.01
C VAL A 371 3.04 8.41 -10.87
N VAL A 372 2.33 9.38 -10.28
CA VAL A 372 2.73 10.23 -9.15
C VAL A 372 1.65 10.19 -8.07
N GLU A 373 2.04 10.49 -6.84
CA GLU A 373 1.14 10.59 -5.69
C GLU A 373 0.95 12.07 -5.32
N VAL A 374 -0.19 12.64 -5.72
CA VAL A 374 -0.52 14.06 -5.56
C VAL A 374 -1.99 14.23 -5.18
N GLN A 375 -2.33 15.37 -4.57
CA GLN A 375 -3.74 15.73 -4.37
C GLN A 375 -4.47 15.74 -5.71
N SER A 376 -5.60 15.05 -5.77
CA SER A 376 -6.41 14.91 -6.99
C SER A 376 -7.89 15.08 -6.67
N LEU A 377 -8.62 15.74 -7.56
CA LEU A 377 -10.08 15.72 -7.55
C LEU A 377 -10.56 14.41 -8.18
N VAL A 378 -11.35 13.65 -7.44
CA VAL A 378 -12.06 12.48 -7.94
C VAL A 378 -13.54 12.85 -8.08
N ASP A 379 -14.12 12.61 -9.24
CA ASP A 379 -15.53 12.85 -9.53
C ASP A 379 -16.07 11.84 -10.56
N SER A 380 -17.32 12.00 -11.01
CA SER A 380 -17.94 11.11 -12.00
C SER A 380 -17.27 11.14 -13.38
N ASN A 381 -16.42 12.13 -13.66
CA ASN A 381 -15.68 12.23 -14.92
C ASN A 381 -14.28 11.58 -14.82
N GLY A 382 -13.90 11.08 -13.64
CA GLY A 382 -12.64 10.38 -13.40
C GLY A 382 -11.78 11.08 -12.36
N VAL A 383 -10.48 11.15 -12.63
CA VAL A 383 -9.49 11.68 -11.70
C VAL A 383 -8.68 12.80 -12.34
N HIS A 384 -8.62 13.93 -11.64
CA HIS A 384 -8.02 15.16 -12.11
C HIS A 384 -6.94 15.59 -11.12
N PRO A 385 -5.65 15.27 -11.38
CA PRO A 385 -4.57 15.66 -10.50
C PRO A 385 -4.39 17.18 -10.49
N PHE A 386 -4.17 17.75 -9.30
CA PHE A 386 -3.84 19.16 -9.16
C PHE A 386 -2.35 19.39 -9.38
N THR A 387 -2.02 20.50 -10.05
CA THR A 387 -0.62 20.92 -10.19
C THR A 387 -0.06 21.33 -8.83
N VAL A 388 1.09 20.77 -8.48
CA VAL A 388 1.88 21.13 -7.31
C VAL A 388 2.44 22.53 -7.52
N LYS A 389 2.07 23.47 -6.65
CA LYS A 389 2.41 24.90 -6.83
C LYS A 389 3.76 25.27 -6.22
N VAL A 390 4.19 24.52 -5.22
CA VAL A 390 5.47 24.74 -4.54
C VAL A 390 6.63 24.21 -5.37
N GLU A 391 7.78 24.87 -5.29
CA GLU A 391 8.99 24.35 -5.91
C GLU A 391 9.48 23.12 -5.15
N VAL A 392 9.68 22.00 -5.86
CA VAL A 392 10.25 20.79 -5.28
C VAL A 392 11.74 21.03 -4.96
N PRO A 393 12.16 20.97 -3.68
CA PRO A 393 13.54 21.22 -3.31
C PRO A 393 14.52 20.25 -3.99
N PRO A 394 15.77 20.66 -4.26
CA PRO A 394 16.75 19.84 -4.99
C PRO A 394 16.95 18.43 -4.41
N HIS A 395 16.94 18.30 -3.07
CA HIS A 395 17.14 17.00 -2.41
C HIS A 395 15.98 16.03 -2.69
N ALA A 396 14.73 16.50 -2.58
CA ALA A 396 13.53 15.72 -2.84
C ALA A 396 13.40 15.37 -4.33
N ARG A 397 13.64 16.35 -5.22
CA ARG A 397 13.63 16.17 -6.68
C ARG A 397 14.62 15.10 -7.15
N THR A 398 15.86 15.16 -6.67
CA THR A 398 16.90 14.20 -7.06
C THR A 398 16.52 12.78 -6.61
N LEU A 399 15.98 12.66 -5.40
CA LEU A 399 15.53 11.39 -4.86
C LEU A 399 14.35 10.81 -5.66
N LEU A 400 13.34 11.64 -5.96
CA LEU A 400 12.19 11.28 -6.80
C LEU A 400 12.62 10.77 -8.17
N GLN A 401 13.48 11.51 -8.87
CA GLN A 401 13.94 11.13 -10.21
C GLN A 401 14.73 9.81 -10.20
N ARG A 402 15.55 9.59 -9.17
CA ARG A 402 16.33 8.37 -9.02
C ARG A 402 15.44 7.15 -8.76
N VAL A 403 14.48 7.26 -7.85
CA VAL A 403 13.55 6.17 -7.55
C VAL A 403 12.61 5.94 -8.75
N LYS A 404 12.13 7.00 -9.42
CA LYS A 404 11.29 6.83 -10.59
C LYS A 404 12.01 6.16 -11.76
N GLY A 405 13.29 6.47 -11.99
CA GLY A 405 14.12 5.77 -12.96
C GLY A 405 14.20 4.26 -12.66
N TYR A 406 14.34 3.89 -11.39
CA TYR A 406 14.28 2.50 -10.93
C TYR A 406 12.93 1.85 -11.22
N GLU A 407 11.79 2.52 -10.95
CA GLU A 407 10.46 1.98 -11.21
C GLU A 407 10.27 1.66 -12.70
N ARG A 408 10.64 2.60 -13.57
CA ARG A 408 10.54 2.44 -15.04
C ARG A 408 11.40 1.29 -15.54
N LEU A 409 12.65 1.19 -15.09
CA LEU A 409 13.54 0.09 -15.47
C LEU A 409 13.03 -1.26 -14.97
N THR A 410 12.40 -1.30 -13.79
CA THR A 410 11.78 -2.53 -13.24
C THR A 410 10.63 -3.01 -14.14
N ILE A 411 9.73 -2.10 -14.52
CA ILE A 411 8.62 -2.41 -15.43
C ILE A 411 9.14 -2.88 -16.79
N GLU A 412 10.16 -2.19 -17.31
CA GLU A 412 10.75 -2.53 -18.61
C GLU A 412 11.49 -3.88 -18.59
N ALA A 413 12.13 -4.22 -17.46
CA ALA A 413 12.76 -5.52 -17.26
C ALA A 413 11.73 -6.66 -17.32
N VAL A 414 10.57 -6.48 -16.69
CA VAL A 414 9.45 -7.43 -16.78
C VAL A 414 8.93 -7.52 -18.21
N ARG A 415 8.71 -6.37 -18.86
CA ARG A 415 8.16 -6.30 -20.23
C ARG A 415 9.04 -7.01 -21.26
N GLN A 416 10.36 -6.86 -21.13
CA GLN A 416 11.32 -7.46 -22.05
C GLN A 416 11.84 -8.84 -21.60
N GLY A 417 11.56 -9.26 -20.36
CA GLY A 417 12.23 -10.40 -19.74
C GLY A 417 13.75 -10.23 -19.73
N SER A 418 14.25 -9.05 -19.35
CA SER A 418 15.67 -8.69 -19.48
C SER A 418 16.39 -8.67 -18.14
N TYR A 419 17.40 -9.52 -18.00
CA TYR A 419 18.27 -9.51 -16.82
C TYR A 419 19.06 -8.21 -16.70
N SER A 420 19.55 -7.68 -17.83
CA SER A 420 20.34 -6.44 -17.85
C SER A 420 19.54 -5.24 -17.35
N LEU A 421 18.26 -5.13 -17.73
CA LEU A 421 17.40 -4.03 -17.26
C LEU A 421 17.03 -4.19 -15.78
N ALA A 422 16.78 -5.41 -15.33
CA ALA A 422 16.57 -5.72 -13.92
C ALA A 422 17.79 -5.33 -13.06
N LEU A 423 18.99 -5.65 -13.54
CA LEU A 423 20.23 -5.26 -12.88
C LEU A 423 20.43 -3.74 -12.86
N GLN A 424 20.13 -3.05 -13.97
CA GLN A 424 20.20 -1.59 -14.04
C GLN A 424 19.22 -0.94 -13.06
N ALA A 425 17.98 -1.45 -12.96
CA ALA A 425 16.98 -0.98 -12.01
C ALA A 425 17.52 -1.05 -10.58
N LEU A 426 17.91 -2.25 -10.12
CA LEU A 426 18.44 -2.41 -8.76
C LEU A 426 19.67 -1.54 -8.50
N SER A 427 20.60 -1.46 -9.46
CA SER A 427 21.84 -0.70 -9.32
C SER A 427 21.61 0.81 -9.23
N CYS A 428 20.54 1.34 -9.84
CA CYS A 428 20.25 2.76 -9.78
C CYS A 428 19.46 3.16 -8.52
N HIS A 429 18.91 2.22 -7.75
CA HIS A 429 18.16 2.53 -6.53
C HIS A 429 19.07 3.15 -5.45
N PRO A 430 18.64 4.21 -4.72
CA PRO A 430 19.48 4.90 -3.72
C PRO A 430 19.95 4.05 -2.54
N LEU A 431 19.23 2.97 -2.23
CA LEU A 431 19.57 2.08 -1.12
C LEU A 431 20.56 0.97 -1.49
N VAL A 432 20.87 0.81 -2.78
CA VAL A 432 21.80 -0.21 -3.25
C VAL A 432 23.17 0.45 -3.47
N PRO A 433 24.24 -0.01 -2.80
CA PRO A 433 25.50 0.72 -2.74
C PRO A 433 26.30 0.65 -4.05
N ASP A 434 26.30 -0.50 -4.72
CA ASP A 434 27.07 -0.73 -5.94
C ASP A 434 26.48 -1.85 -6.81
N LEU A 435 27.00 -1.94 -8.04
CA LEU A 435 26.58 -2.91 -9.05
C LEU A 435 26.84 -4.37 -8.63
N ALA A 436 27.92 -4.64 -7.90
CA ALA A 436 28.24 -6.00 -7.48
C ALA A 436 27.22 -6.51 -6.46
N THR A 437 26.84 -5.66 -5.51
CA THR A 437 25.79 -5.89 -4.52
C THR A 437 24.43 -6.04 -5.20
N ALA A 438 24.09 -5.16 -6.14
CA ALA A 438 22.87 -5.26 -6.93
C ALA A 438 22.75 -6.61 -7.65
N LYS A 439 23.85 -7.06 -8.29
CA LYS A 439 23.92 -8.34 -8.98
C LYS A 439 23.75 -9.52 -8.01
N ALA A 440 24.44 -9.49 -6.87
CA ALA A 440 24.35 -10.56 -5.88
C ALA A 440 22.94 -10.70 -5.28
N ILE A 441 22.25 -9.58 -5.06
CA ILE A 441 20.86 -9.54 -4.62
C ILE A 441 19.94 -10.09 -5.71
N LEU A 442 20.09 -9.64 -6.97
CA LEU A 442 19.27 -10.12 -8.09
C LEU A 442 19.41 -11.63 -8.31
N ASP A 443 20.65 -12.13 -8.32
CA ASP A 443 20.93 -13.57 -8.50
C ASP A 443 20.32 -14.40 -7.36
N ALA A 444 20.43 -13.92 -6.11
CA ALA A 444 19.82 -14.58 -4.96
C ALA A 444 18.29 -14.59 -5.04
N TYR A 445 17.66 -13.49 -5.47
CA TYR A 445 16.22 -13.46 -5.69
C TYR A 445 15.76 -14.45 -6.76
N LEU A 446 16.46 -14.51 -7.91
CA LEU A 446 16.13 -15.46 -8.97
C LEU A 446 16.27 -16.91 -8.48
N ALA A 447 17.28 -17.21 -7.67
CA ALA A 447 17.49 -18.54 -7.12
C ALA A 447 16.45 -18.94 -6.05
N GLU A 448 16.13 -18.04 -5.11
CA GLU A 448 15.30 -18.36 -3.95
C GLU A 448 13.81 -18.27 -4.21
N HIS A 449 13.36 -17.38 -5.10
CA HIS A 449 11.96 -17.33 -5.51
C HIS A 449 11.62 -18.38 -6.57
N GLY A 450 12.61 -18.85 -7.35
CA GLY A 450 12.40 -19.82 -8.43
C GLY A 450 11.31 -19.36 -9.40
N ASP A 451 10.34 -20.24 -9.65
CA ASP A 451 9.26 -20.05 -10.64
C ASP A 451 8.31 -18.88 -10.33
N TYR A 452 8.38 -18.29 -9.15
CA TYR A 452 7.62 -17.06 -8.85
C TYR A 452 8.20 -15.82 -9.54
N MET A 453 9.48 -15.83 -9.94
CA MET A 453 10.10 -14.75 -10.70
C MET A 453 9.88 -14.93 -12.20
N PRO A 454 9.72 -13.82 -12.96
CA PRO A 454 9.69 -13.91 -14.42
C PRO A 454 11.02 -14.44 -14.97
N GLU A 455 10.98 -15.16 -16.09
CA GLU A 455 12.19 -15.52 -16.83
C GLU A 455 12.91 -14.25 -17.31
N LEU A 456 14.11 -14.01 -16.77
CA LEU A 456 14.99 -12.94 -17.22
C LEU A 456 16.15 -13.53 -18.04
N ARG A 457 16.28 -13.08 -19.28
CA ARG A 457 17.26 -13.56 -20.27
C ARG A 457 18.44 -12.62 -20.42
#